data_AF-A0A7S2VKX0-F1
#
_entry.id   AF-A0A7S2VKX0-F1
#
_cell.length_a   1.000
_cell.length_b   1.000
_cell.length_c   1.000
_cell.angle_alpha   90.00
_cell.angle_beta   90.00
_cell.angle_gamma   90.00
#
_symmetry.space_group_name_H-M   'P 1'
#
loop_
_entity.id
_entity.type
_entity.pdbx_description
1 polymer ?
#
loop_
_entity_poly.entity_id
_entity_poly.type
_entity_poly.pdbx_seq_one_letter_code
_entity_poly.pdbx_strand_id
1 'polypeptide(L)'
;SPVVLTEPVDVASHVTKTTAAMLHFPNAPVVGICFGAQLLAILYGGSLTPLPGVVRGAAGERAAFAPLRRCTRGHSRLLGDLGQTFVQWCSNYIFMERLPSRFDVTAVDGDGRAYCIEHEHEHVYGVLFHPEVLGGEAER
;
A
#
# COMPACT_ATOMS: atom_id res chain seq x y z
N SER A 1 3.80 4.42 -19.16
CA SER A 1 3.70 5.20 -17.91
C SER A 1 2.89 4.43 -16.89
N PRO A 2 3.25 4.46 -15.59
CA PRO A 2 2.49 3.76 -14.56
C PRO A 2 1.17 4.47 -14.25
N VAL A 3 0.19 3.73 -13.75
CA VAL A 3 -1.05 4.24 -13.15
C VAL A 3 -0.86 4.28 -11.63
N VAL A 4 -1.04 5.45 -11.02
CA VAL A 4 -0.89 5.66 -9.57
C VAL A 4 -2.24 6.00 -8.96
N LEU A 5 -2.61 5.31 -7.88
CA LEU A 5 -3.88 5.49 -7.16
C LEU A 5 -3.59 6.00 -5.74
N THR A 6 -4.10 7.17 -5.38
CA THR A 6 -3.88 7.82 -4.07
C THR A 6 -5.20 8.06 -3.32
N GLU A 7 -5.19 8.76 -2.19
CA GLU A 7 -6.42 9.05 -1.43
C GLU A 7 -7.53 9.71 -2.28
N PRO A 8 -8.78 9.23 -2.17
CA PRO A 8 -9.89 9.75 -2.96
C PRO A 8 -10.46 11.03 -2.35
N VAL A 9 -10.93 11.93 -3.21
CA VAL A 9 -11.89 12.98 -2.81
C VAL A 9 -13.29 12.38 -2.65
N ASP A 10 -13.61 11.35 -3.45
CA ASP A 10 -14.87 10.59 -3.43
C ASP A 10 -14.62 9.11 -3.78
N VAL A 11 -15.20 8.19 -3.00
CA VAL A 11 -14.99 6.74 -3.12
C VAL A 11 -15.50 6.19 -4.45
N ALA A 12 -16.69 6.63 -4.89
CA ALA A 12 -17.28 6.16 -6.14
C ALA A 12 -16.47 6.59 -7.36
N SER A 13 -16.00 7.84 -7.37
CA SER A 13 -15.07 8.38 -8.36
C SER A 13 -13.76 7.59 -8.40
N HIS A 14 -13.26 7.17 -7.24
CA HIS A 14 -11.99 6.44 -7.16
C HIS A 14 -12.11 5.02 -7.71
N VAL A 15 -13.13 4.27 -7.30
CA VAL A 15 -13.43 2.94 -7.84
C VAL A 15 -13.56 3.02 -9.37
N THR A 16 -14.34 3.99 -9.86
CA THR A 16 -14.57 4.15 -11.31
C THR A 16 -13.26 4.44 -12.06
N LYS A 17 -12.42 5.37 -11.56
CA LYS A 17 -11.14 5.71 -12.19
C LYS A 17 -10.16 4.55 -12.16
N THR A 18 -10.06 3.83 -11.04
CA THR A 18 -9.21 2.66 -10.91
C THR A 18 -9.61 1.57 -11.88
N THR A 19 -10.88 1.18 -11.90
CA THR A 19 -11.39 0.15 -12.81
C THR A 19 -11.21 0.57 -14.27
N ALA A 20 -11.53 1.82 -14.62
CA ALA A 20 -11.32 2.33 -15.97
C ALA A 20 -9.84 2.32 -16.37
N ALA A 21 -8.92 2.73 -15.50
CA ALA A 21 -7.49 2.74 -15.80
C ALA A 21 -6.95 1.31 -16.02
N MET A 22 -7.35 0.35 -15.19
CA MET A 22 -6.96 -1.05 -15.36
C MET A 22 -7.51 -1.65 -16.65
N LEU A 23 -8.74 -1.29 -17.06
CA LEU A 23 -9.34 -1.77 -18.31
C LEU A 23 -8.72 -1.11 -19.56
N HIS A 24 -8.44 0.19 -19.52
CA HIS A 24 -7.88 0.92 -20.65
C HIS A 24 -6.37 0.67 -20.83
N PHE A 25 -5.66 0.32 -19.76
CA PHE A 25 -4.22 0.08 -19.77
C PHE A 25 -3.86 -1.28 -19.13
N PRO A 26 -4.28 -2.41 -19.74
CA PRO A 26 -4.21 -3.74 -19.12
C PRO A 26 -2.79 -4.25 -18.83
N ASN A 27 -1.76 -3.64 -19.43
CA ASN A 27 -0.35 -4.00 -19.23
C ASN A 27 0.46 -2.92 -18.50
N ALA A 28 -0.17 -1.80 -18.11
CA ALA A 28 0.54 -0.74 -17.41
C ALA A 28 0.77 -1.14 -15.95
N PRO A 29 1.96 -0.86 -15.37
CA PRO A 29 2.16 -1.01 -13.94
C PRO A 29 1.17 -0.16 -13.14
N VAL A 30 0.54 -0.76 -12.15
CA VAL A 30 -0.41 -0.12 -11.23
C VAL A 30 0.19 -0.09 -9.84
N VAL A 31 0.25 1.10 -9.23
CA VAL A 31 0.69 1.27 -7.84
C VAL A 31 -0.44 1.94 -7.05
N GLY A 32 -1.02 1.21 -6.10
CA GLY A 32 -1.95 1.74 -5.12
C GLY A 32 -1.22 2.23 -3.88
N ILE A 33 -1.49 3.47 -3.47
CA ILE A 33 -0.90 4.14 -2.30
C ILE A 33 -2.01 4.37 -1.28
N CYS A 34 -1.78 3.95 -0.03
CA CYS A 34 -2.72 4.02 1.09
C CYS A 34 -4.12 3.50 0.71
N PHE A 35 -5.14 4.35 0.57
CA PHE A 35 -6.47 3.93 0.11
C PHE A 35 -6.44 3.22 -1.25
N GLY A 36 -5.54 3.60 -2.17
CA GLY A 36 -5.38 2.91 -3.44
C GLY A 36 -4.99 1.44 -3.26
N ALA A 37 -4.11 1.14 -2.29
CA ALA A 37 -3.72 -0.23 -1.96
C ALA A 37 -4.88 -1.00 -1.30
N GLN A 38 -5.67 -0.33 -0.45
CA GLN A 38 -6.87 -0.89 0.17
C GLN A 38 -7.91 -1.26 -0.89
N LEU A 39 -8.13 -0.39 -1.87
CA LEU A 39 -9.02 -0.63 -2.99
C LEU A 39 -8.54 -1.81 -3.84
N LEU A 40 -7.25 -1.87 -4.19
CA LEU A 40 -6.68 -3.01 -4.89
C LEU A 40 -6.91 -4.31 -4.11
N ALA A 41 -6.65 -4.31 -2.80
CA ALA A 41 -6.89 -5.50 -1.98
C ALA A 41 -8.34 -5.98 -2.05
N ILE A 42 -9.33 -5.07 -1.99
CA ILE A 42 -10.75 -5.43 -2.13
C ILE A 42 -11.09 -5.91 -3.54
N LEU A 43 -10.62 -5.22 -4.60
CA LEU A 43 -10.89 -5.59 -6.00
C LEU A 43 -10.37 -6.99 -6.33
N TYR A 44 -9.26 -7.40 -5.72
CA TYR A 44 -8.68 -8.74 -5.86
C TYR A 44 -9.18 -9.76 -4.80
N GLY A 45 -10.28 -9.45 -4.10
CA GLY A 45 -10.97 -10.40 -3.21
C GLY A 45 -10.42 -10.53 -1.78
N GLY A 46 -9.53 -9.64 -1.37
CA GLY A 46 -9.08 -9.51 0.02
C GLY A 46 -10.14 -8.89 0.94
N SER A 47 -9.80 -8.73 2.23
CA SER A 47 -10.61 -7.96 3.20
C SER A 47 -9.76 -7.03 4.03
N LEU A 48 -10.41 -6.00 4.58
CA LEU A 48 -9.77 -4.96 5.37
C LEU A 48 -10.30 -4.97 6.80
N THR A 49 -9.44 -4.61 7.75
CA THR A 49 -9.80 -4.38 9.15
C THR A 49 -9.19 -3.07 9.64
N PRO A 50 -9.92 -2.26 10.42
CA PRO A 50 -9.33 -1.12 11.12
C PRO A 50 -8.46 -1.59 12.30
N LEU A 51 -7.54 -0.74 12.73
CA LEU A 51 -6.87 -0.90 14.03
C LEU A 51 -7.89 -0.77 15.16
N PRO A 52 -7.88 -1.68 16.15
CA PRO A 52 -8.73 -1.56 17.32
C PRO A 52 -8.53 -0.21 18.02
N GLY A 53 -9.63 0.49 18.29
CA GLY A 53 -9.60 1.77 19.02
C GLY A 53 -9.19 2.99 18.21
N VAL A 54 -8.95 2.86 16.89
CA VAL A 54 -8.71 4.00 16.00
C VAL A 54 -9.95 4.28 15.15
N VAL A 55 -10.43 5.52 15.20
CA VAL A 55 -11.54 6.03 14.39
C VAL A 55 -11.02 7.21 13.57
N ARG A 56 -11.45 7.30 12.30
CA ARG A 56 -11.10 8.42 11.40
C ARG A 56 -11.37 9.78 12.07
N GLY A 57 -10.38 10.66 12.11
CA GLY A 57 -10.50 11.99 12.73
C GLY A 57 -10.40 12.00 14.27
N ALA A 58 -10.13 10.86 14.92
CA ALA A 58 -9.81 10.81 16.34
C ALA A 58 -8.28 10.91 16.56
N ALA A 59 -7.86 11.27 17.78
CA ALA A 59 -6.46 11.41 18.19
C ALA A 59 -5.58 10.13 18.01
N GLY A 60 -6.15 9.01 17.57
CA GLY A 60 -5.46 7.75 17.25
C GLY A 60 -5.00 7.62 15.80
N GLU A 61 -5.35 8.56 14.91
CA GLU A 61 -4.83 8.62 13.54
C GLU A 61 -3.37 9.14 13.58
N ARG A 62 -2.44 8.25 13.93
CA ARG A 62 -1.02 8.59 14.02
C ARG A 62 -0.37 8.53 12.64
N ALA A 63 -0.24 9.70 12.02
CA ALA A 63 0.61 9.88 10.86
C ALA A 63 2.05 10.16 11.30
N ALA A 64 2.98 9.29 10.93
CA ALA A 64 4.38 9.40 11.31
C ALA A 64 5.30 8.69 10.32
N PHE A 65 6.58 9.09 10.34
CA PHE A 65 7.62 8.26 9.76
C PHE A 65 7.81 7.01 10.63
N ALA A 66 7.67 5.83 10.04
CA ALA A 66 7.77 4.55 10.73
C ALA A 66 8.75 3.62 10.00
N PRO A 67 9.52 2.80 10.74
CA PRO A 67 10.40 1.81 10.15
C PRO A 67 9.59 0.64 9.60
N LEU A 68 9.92 0.24 8.38
CA LEU A 68 9.37 -0.89 7.65
C LEU A 68 10.50 -1.84 7.27
N ARG A 69 10.18 -3.13 7.19
CA ARG A 69 11.13 -4.19 6.86
C ARG A 69 10.68 -4.93 5.62
N ARG A 70 11.57 -5.09 4.63
CA ARG A 70 11.33 -5.93 3.46
C ARG A 70 11.19 -7.39 3.85
N CYS A 71 10.30 -8.14 3.22
CA CYS A 71 10.22 -9.59 3.40
C CYS A 71 11.30 -10.28 2.56
N THR A 72 12.00 -11.26 3.13
CA THR A 72 13.17 -11.91 2.53
C THR A 72 12.83 -13.05 1.56
N ARG A 73 11.55 -13.43 1.45
CA ARG A 73 11.12 -14.61 0.67
C ARG A 73 11.00 -14.36 -0.84
N GLY A 74 11.28 -13.15 -1.32
CA GLY A 74 11.28 -12.86 -2.76
C GLY A 74 11.98 -11.55 -3.10
N HIS A 75 12.52 -11.46 -4.31
CA HIS A 75 12.93 -10.19 -4.89
C HIS A 75 11.68 -9.35 -5.16
N SER A 76 11.41 -8.39 -4.27
CA SER A 76 10.45 -7.32 -4.51
C SER A 76 10.82 -6.55 -5.77
N ARG A 77 9.87 -6.41 -6.71
CA ARG A 77 10.07 -5.62 -7.94
C ARG A 77 9.94 -4.13 -7.65
N LEU A 78 9.10 -3.76 -6.67
CA LEU A 78 8.86 -2.37 -6.30
C LEU A 78 9.94 -1.80 -5.37
N LEU A 79 10.38 -2.59 -4.39
CA LEU A 79 11.27 -2.16 -3.30
C LEU A 79 12.71 -2.66 -3.47
N GLY A 80 13.06 -3.16 -4.66
CA GLY A 80 14.33 -3.84 -4.95
C GLY A 80 15.55 -3.03 -4.53
N ASP A 81 15.51 -1.72 -4.76
CA ASP A 81 16.61 -0.78 -4.52
C ASP A 81 16.67 -0.22 -3.08
N LEU A 82 15.68 -0.55 -2.24
CA LEU A 82 15.64 -0.10 -0.84
C LEU A 82 16.46 -1.04 0.05
N GLY A 83 16.99 -0.51 1.15
CA GLY A 83 17.60 -1.33 2.21
C GLY A 83 16.62 -2.36 2.80
N GLN A 84 17.16 -3.36 3.50
CA GLN A 84 16.36 -4.39 4.19
C GLN A 84 15.36 -3.79 5.19
N THR A 85 15.72 -2.66 5.79
CA THR A 85 14.85 -1.79 6.58
C THR A 85 14.87 -0.40 5.95
N PHE A 86 13.73 0.29 5.94
CA PHE A 86 13.58 1.64 5.42
C PHE A 86 12.52 2.39 6.25
N VAL A 87 12.57 3.71 6.25
CA VAL A 87 11.62 4.57 6.98
C VAL A 87 10.73 5.27 5.98
N GLN A 88 9.42 5.30 6.23
CA GLN A 88 8.46 5.96 5.35
C GLN A 88 7.28 6.56 6.10
N TRP A 89 6.66 7.59 5.53
CA TRP A 89 5.46 8.21 6.09
C TRP A 89 4.27 7.25 6.03
N CYS A 90 3.74 6.90 7.19
CA CYS A 90 2.60 6.00 7.37
C CYS A 90 1.49 6.75 8.10
N SER A 91 0.30 6.81 7.51
CA SER A 91 -0.89 7.47 8.06
C SER A 91 -2.11 6.56 8.06
N ASN A 92 -1.96 5.30 7.64
CA ASN A 92 -3.04 4.35 7.53
C ASN A 92 -3.40 3.75 8.91
N TYR A 93 -4.70 3.56 9.15
CA TYR A 93 -5.22 2.80 10.30
C TYR A 93 -6.09 1.63 9.86
N ILE A 94 -6.22 1.40 8.56
CA ILE A 94 -6.91 0.26 7.94
C ILE A 94 -5.85 -0.63 7.30
N PHE A 95 -5.95 -1.93 7.54
CA PHE A 95 -5.00 -2.95 7.14
C PHE A 95 -5.69 -4.11 6.44
N MET A 96 -4.93 -4.91 5.71
CA MET A 96 -5.44 -6.14 5.09
C MET A 96 -5.59 -7.21 6.16
N GLU A 97 -6.82 -7.60 6.44
CA GLU A 97 -7.15 -8.75 7.31
C GLU A 97 -6.87 -10.06 6.57
N ARG A 98 -7.26 -10.11 5.30
CA ARG A 98 -6.99 -11.21 4.39
C ARG A 98 -6.37 -10.64 3.12
N LEU A 99 -5.22 -11.16 2.78
CA LEU A 99 -4.54 -10.82 1.54
C LEU A 99 -5.40 -11.25 0.33
N PRO A 100 -5.42 -10.44 -0.73
CA PRO A 100 -5.97 -10.87 -2.01
C PRO A 100 -5.21 -12.09 -2.54
N SER A 101 -5.90 -12.93 -3.32
CA SER A 101 -5.26 -14.09 -3.96
C SER A 101 -4.16 -13.63 -4.92
N ARG A 102 -3.06 -14.41 -5.03
CA ARG A 102 -1.93 -14.14 -5.93
C ARG A 102 -1.10 -12.89 -5.59
N PHE A 103 -1.15 -12.45 -4.33
CA PHE A 103 -0.29 -11.39 -3.82
C PHE A 103 0.64 -11.91 -2.74
N ASP A 104 1.90 -11.52 -2.84
CA ASP A 104 2.91 -11.71 -1.82
C ASP A 104 3.06 -10.45 -0.97
N VAL A 105 3.32 -10.63 0.33
CA VAL A 105 3.75 -9.52 1.21
C VAL A 105 5.23 -9.28 1.02
N THR A 106 5.60 -8.07 0.64
CA THR A 106 6.99 -7.69 0.38
C THR A 106 7.55 -6.68 1.36
N ALA A 107 6.71 -6.05 2.19
CA ALA A 107 7.15 -5.28 3.36
C ALA A 107 6.15 -5.35 4.52
N VAL A 108 6.66 -5.28 5.75
CA VAL A 108 5.87 -5.30 6.99
C VAL A 108 6.35 -4.26 8.02
N ASP A 109 5.50 -3.92 8.98
CA ASP A 109 5.87 -3.17 10.19
C ASP A 109 6.48 -4.05 11.29
N GLY A 110 6.70 -3.46 12.47
CA GLY A 110 7.18 -4.15 13.67
C GLY A 110 6.20 -5.20 14.22
N ASP A 111 4.90 -5.05 13.96
CA ASP A 111 3.85 -5.98 14.37
C ASP A 111 3.60 -7.08 13.32
N GLY A 112 4.34 -7.06 12.20
CA GLY A 112 4.19 -8.03 11.11
C GLY A 112 3.01 -7.75 10.16
N ARG A 113 2.37 -6.57 10.25
CA ARG A 113 1.29 -6.17 9.35
C ARG A 113 1.84 -5.87 7.96
N ALA A 114 1.13 -6.29 6.92
CA ALA A 114 1.52 -6.04 5.54
C ALA A 114 1.45 -4.54 5.22
N TYR A 115 2.59 -3.97 4.80
CA TYR A 115 2.74 -2.58 4.35
C TYR A 115 3.05 -2.47 2.86
N CYS A 116 3.52 -3.55 2.24
CA CYS A 116 3.61 -3.67 0.79
C CYS A 116 3.17 -5.05 0.34
N ILE A 117 2.35 -5.09 -0.70
CA ILE A 117 1.92 -6.29 -1.40
C ILE A 117 2.22 -6.16 -2.89
N GLU A 118 2.59 -7.28 -3.52
CA GLU A 118 2.88 -7.34 -4.96
C GLU A 118 2.18 -8.53 -5.57
N HIS A 119 1.56 -8.34 -6.72
CA HIS A 119 0.97 -9.44 -7.46
C HIS A 119 2.10 -10.36 -7.99
N GLU A 120 1.92 -11.68 -7.88
CA GLU A 120 2.90 -12.69 -8.30
C GLU A 120 3.29 -12.63 -9.80
N HIS A 121 2.43 -12.06 -10.65
CA HIS A 121 2.53 -12.14 -12.11
C HIS A 121 2.31 -10.78 -12.74
N GLU A 122 1.24 -10.08 -12.35
CA GLU A 122 0.90 -8.76 -12.88
C GLU A 122 1.80 -7.66 -12.29
N HIS A 123 1.91 -6.52 -12.99
CA HIS A 123 2.63 -5.35 -12.48
C HIS A 123 1.75 -4.52 -11.54
N VAL A 124 1.13 -5.16 -10.56
CA VAL A 124 0.19 -4.54 -9.62
C VAL A 124 0.78 -4.57 -8.22
N TYR A 125 0.87 -3.40 -7.60
CA TYR A 125 1.53 -3.20 -6.32
C TYR A 125 0.65 -2.35 -5.40
N GLY A 126 0.65 -2.68 -4.12
CA GLY A 126 -0.03 -1.90 -3.08
C GLY A 126 0.92 -1.53 -1.96
N VAL A 127 0.94 -0.27 -1.55
CA VAL A 127 1.70 0.23 -0.39
C VAL A 127 0.78 0.96 0.58
N LEU A 128 0.91 0.70 1.88
CA LEU A 128 0.16 1.40 2.94
C LEU A 128 0.91 2.62 3.51
N PHE A 129 2.01 2.99 2.88
CA PHE A 129 2.80 4.17 3.19
C PHE A 129 2.76 5.15 2.00
N HIS A 130 3.12 6.41 2.23
CA HIS A 130 3.14 7.46 1.22
C HIS A 130 4.57 7.73 0.71
N PRO A 131 5.03 7.08 -0.37
CA PRO A 131 6.37 7.31 -0.92
C PRO A 131 6.58 8.74 -1.45
N GLU A 132 5.51 9.47 -1.71
CA GLU A 132 5.52 10.87 -2.14
C GLU A 132 5.86 11.86 -1.01
N VAL A 133 5.71 11.44 0.25
CA VAL A 133 6.03 12.28 1.41
C VAL A 133 7.51 12.08 1.74
N LEU A 134 8.33 13.04 1.33
CA LEU A 134 9.75 13.01 1.63
C LEU A 134 9.98 13.36 3.10
N GLY A 135 10.62 12.45 3.84
CA GLY A 135 11.28 12.81 5.09
C GLY A 135 12.50 13.66 4.78
N GLY A 136 12.69 14.77 5.50
CA GLY A 136 13.96 15.47 5.46
C GLY A 136 15.10 14.49 5.74
N GLU A 137 16.21 14.63 5.01
CA GLU A 137 17.38 13.76 5.10
C GLU A 137 17.73 13.39 6.56
N ALA A 138 18.05 12.12 6.78
CA ALA A 138 18.75 11.60 7.96
C ALA A 138 17.96 11.50 9.28
N GLU A 139 17.29 10.37 9.47
CA GLU A 139 17.70 9.51 10.58
C GLU A 139 18.73 8.52 10.01
N ARG A 140 20.01 8.92 10.05
CA ARG A 140 21.14 8.03 9.77
C ARG A 140 21.28 6.99 10.86
#